data_AF-A0A951HY88-F1
#
_entry.id   AF-A0A951HY88-F1
#
_cell.length_a   1.000
_cell.length_b   1.000
_cell.length_c   1.000
_cell.angle_alpha   90.00
_cell.angle_beta   90.00
_cell.angle_gamma   90.00
#
_symmetry.space_group_name_H-M   'P 1'
#
loop_
_entity.id
_entity.type
_entity.pdbx_description
1 polymer ?
#
loop_
_entity_poly.entity_id
_entity_poly.type
_entity_poly.pdbx_seq_one_letter_code
_entity_poly.pdbx_strand_id
1 'polypeptide(L)'
;TMEKILNLFHEDLTGKRHYEFDRSPEDKELFWGEGIPRNDLKFLEFLSNRYGVNPRPRLILVVEGDGEEEQFPRLAEDLLPPSFSKLRIAVMNIKGIGELRNLIRLIDHYGSLQTIVFVVLDNENNAEALKRKLAYGTPSKWNPKRTITKEEYIHIWEKNIEFDNFTDTEITQGMTETCDNRYQFSHEEIADCRKRFGRERDPLSELFKENLNYGLPKPQLLNRLFDYAIANPYIKIDDKKVRRPIIDVINKIKHLSLRNFQPSHFDAWKQTQESDWLGNPYKSEL
;
A
#
# COMPACT_ATOMS: atom_id res chain seq x y z
N THR A 1 13.93 -27.61 -21.10
CA THR A 1 14.57 -26.40 -20.53
C THR A 1 13.54 -25.65 -19.70
N MET A 2 13.96 -24.92 -18.67
CA MET A 2 13.08 -24.21 -17.73
C MET A 2 12.12 -23.22 -18.43
N GLU A 3 12.59 -22.57 -19.49
CA GLU A 3 11.79 -21.74 -20.41
C GLU A 3 10.59 -22.49 -21.00
N LYS A 4 10.77 -23.75 -21.44
CA LYS A 4 9.68 -24.59 -21.98
C LYS A 4 8.65 -24.94 -20.90
N ILE A 5 9.11 -25.21 -19.67
CA ILE A 5 8.22 -25.54 -18.54
C ILE A 5 7.35 -24.33 -18.20
N LEU A 6 7.93 -23.13 -18.14
CA LEU A 6 7.17 -21.91 -17.83
C LEU A 6 6.20 -21.52 -18.95
N ASN A 7 6.57 -21.76 -20.22
CA ASN A 7 5.65 -21.59 -21.34
C ASN A 7 4.42 -22.50 -21.24
N LEU A 8 4.64 -23.78 -20.95
CA LEU A 8 3.55 -24.75 -20.76
C LEU A 8 2.70 -24.39 -19.53
N PHE A 9 3.32 -24.02 -18.42
CA PHE A 9 2.60 -23.60 -17.22
C PHE A 9 1.75 -22.33 -17.44
N HIS A 10 2.26 -21.35 -18.18
CA HIS A 10 1.48 -20.16 -18.54
C HIS A 10 0.31 -20.51 -19.46
N GLU A 11 0.51 -21.39 -20.44
CA GLU A 11 -0.54 -21.90 -21.32
C GLU A 11 -1.63 -22.61 -20.50
N ASP A 12 -1.24 -23.49 -19.58
CA ASP A 12 -2.16 -24.20 -18.68
C ASP A 12 -2.97 -23.25 -17.79
N LEU A 13 -2.34 -22.20 -17.25
CA LEU A 13 -3.01 -21.23 -16.37
C LEU A 13 -3.94 -20.26 -17.11
N THR A 14 -3.58 -19.84 -18.32
CA THR A 14 -4.25 -18.72 -19.01
C THR A 14 -5.07 -19.15 -20.22
N GLY A 15 -4.91 -20.40 -20.67
CA GLY A 15 -5.45 -20.90 -21.94
C GLY A 15 -4.83 -20.24 -23.18
N LYS A 16 -3.78 -19.43 -23.01
CA LYS A 16 -3.10 -18.69 -24.08
C LYS A 16 -1.63 -19.05 -24.11
N ARG A 17 -1.16 -19.49 -25.28
CA ARG A 17 0.28 -19.54 -25.56
C ARG A 17 0.83 -18.12 -25.65
N HIS A 18 1.94 -17.88 -24.97
CA HIS A 18 2.72 -16.66 -25.17
C HIS A 18 3.49 -16.80 -26.50
N TYR A 19 2.81 -16.56 -27.63
CA TYR A 19 3.31 -16.83 -28.99
C TYR A 19 4.59 -16.04 -29.37
N GLU A 20 4.98 -15.00 -28.64
CA GLU A 20 6.14 -14.17 -28.97
C GLU A 20 7.51 -14.80 -28.64
N PHE A 21 7.57 -15.89 -27.87
CA PHE A 21 8.85 -16.37 -27.28
C PHE A 21 9.17 -17.83 -27.54
N ASP A 22 8.88 -18.33 -28.74
CA ASP A 22 9.23 -19.69 -29.15
C ASP A 22 10.75 -19.91 -29.36
N ARG A 23 11.55 -18.84 -29.22
CA ARG A 23 13.01 -18.90 -29.27
C ARG A 23 13.62 -18.30 -28.01
N SER A 24 14.41 -19.11 -27.31
CA SER A 24 15.40 -18.61 -26.35
C SER A 24 16.25 -17.56 -27.07
N PRO A 25 16.62 -16.44 -26.41
CA PRO A 25 17.52 -15.46 -27.02
C PRO A 25 18.76 -16.16 -27.57
N GLU A 26 19.15 -15.85 -28.81
CA GLU A 26 20.31 -16.47 -29.48
C GLU A 26 21.59 -16.23 -28.66
N ASP A 27 21.71 -15.03 -28.09
CA ASP A 27 22.73 -14.68 -27.12
C ASP A 27 22.09 -14.39 -25.75
N LYS A 28 22.24 -15.34 -24.83
CA LYS A 28 21.72 -15.24 -23.46
C LYS A 28 22.48 -14.21 -22.62
N GLU A 29 23.79 -14.05 -22.83
CA GLU A 29 24.57 -13.10 -22.06
C GLU A 29 24.20 -11.67 -22.47
N LEU A 30 24.02 -11.43 -23.77
CA LEU A 30 23.55 -10.15 -24.29
C LEU A 30 22.13 -9.80 -23.80
N PHE A 31 21.23 -10.78 -23.80
CA PHE A 31 19.83 -10.52 -23.43
C PHE A 31 19.63 -10.41 -21.91
N TRP A 32 20.13 -11.36 -21.13
CA TRP A 32 19.88 -11.41 -19.68
C TRP A 32 20.86 -10.54 -18.88
N GLY A 33 22.04 -10.27 -19.44
CA GLY A 33 23.16 -9.58 -18.81
C GLY A 33 24.32 -10.53 -18.49
N GLU A 34 25.54 -10.00 -18.51
CA GLU A 34 26.76 -10.76 -18.28
C GLU A 34 26.75 -11.52 -16.94
N GLY A 35 26.99 -12.83 -17.01
CA GLY A 35 27.05 -13.73 -15.85
C GLY A 35 25.69 -14.11 -15.26
N ILE A 36 24.59 -13.54 -15.75
CA ILE A 36 23.23 -13.88 -15.29
C ILE A 36 22.84 -15.31 -15.68
N PRO A 37 23.08 -15.81 -16.91
CA PRO A 37 22.72 -17.19 -17.27
C PRO A 37 23.43 -18.26 -16.42
N ARG A 38 24.52 -17.91 -15.73
CA ARG A 38 25.27 -18.79 -14.81
C ARG A 38 24.83 -18.64 -13.35
N ASN A 39 23.95 -17.69 -13.05
CA ASN A 39 23.37 -17.45 -11.74
C ASN A 39 21.91 -17.91 -11.76
N ASP A 40 21.68 -19.16 -11.39
CA ASP A 40 20.36 -19.81 -11.48
C ASP A 40 19.24 -19.01 -10.80
N LEU A 41 19.51 -18.38 -9.65
CA LEU A 41 18.52 -17.62 -8.90
C LEU A 41 18.10 -16.34 -9.63
N LYS A 42 19.08 -15.53 -10.09
CA LYS A 42 18.79 -14.30 -10.86
C LYS A 42 18.20 -14.60 -12.22
N PHE A 43 18.68 -15.67 -12.87
CA PHE A 43 18.15 -16.12 -14.14
C PHE A 43 16.68 -16.54 -13.99
N LEU A 44 16.34 -17.36 -12.99
CA LEU A 44 14.95 -17.75 -12.70
C LEU A 44 14.07 -16.55 -12.36
N GLU A 45 14.59 -15.57 -11.61
CA GLU A 45 13.87 -14.33 -11.30
C GLU A 45 13.50 -13.56 -12.57
N PHE A 46 14.47 -13.25 -13.43
CA PHE A 46 14.20 -12.52 -14.68
C PHE A 46 13.32 -13.30 -15.64
N LEU A 47 13.53 -14.62 -15.71
CA LEU A 47 12.72 -15.53 -16.51
C LEU A 47 11.26 -15.53 -16.04
N SER A 48 11.03 -15.67 -14.73
CA SER A 48 9.68 -15.63 -14.15
C SER A 48 9.02 -14.25 -14.29
N ASN A 49 9.79 -13.17 -14.25
CA ASN A 49 9.31 -11.81 -14.54
C ASN A 49 8.86 -11.67 -16.00
N ARG A 50 9.66 -12.18 -16.94
CA ARG A 50 9.35 -12.15 -18.38
C ARG A 50 8.04 -12.85 -18.70
N TYR A 51 7.77 -13.99 -18.07
CA TYR A 51 6.53 -14.75 -18.26
C TYR A 51 5.37 -14.30 -17.36
N GLY A 52 5.57 -13.27 -16.54
CA GLY A 52 4.53 -12.75 -15.64
C GLY A 52 4.14 -13.69 -14.48
N VAL A 53 4.87 -14.79 -14.28
CA VAL A 53 4.58 -15.83 -13.27
C VAL A 53 5.34 -15.63 -11.96
N ASN A 54 6.23 -14.64 -11.86
CA ASN A 54 6.88 -14.31 -10.59
C ASN A 54 5.81 -13.93 -9.54
N PRO A 55 5.74 -14.60 -8.37
CA PRO A 55 4.73 -14.30 -7.35
C PRO A 55 5.01 -13.02 -6.55
N ARG A 56 6.19 -12.40 -6.69
CA ARG A 56 6.59 -11.23 -5.90
C ARG A 56 5.57 -10.09 -6.02
N PRO A 57 5.20 -9.39 -4.95
CA PRO A 57 4.37 -8.20 -5.09
C PRO A 57 5.10 -7.12 -5.90
N ARG A 58 4.35 -6.42 -6.76
CA ARG A 58 4.81 -5.18 -7.39
C ARG A 58 4.79 -4.03 -6.40
N LEU A 59 3.86 -4.07 -5.44
CA LEU A 59 3.74 -3.08 -4.39
C LEU A 59 3.33 -3.75 -3.08
N ILE A 60 3.93 -3.32 -1.97
CA ILE A 60 3.51 -3.66 -0.62
C ILE A 60 2.87 -2.42 -0.02
N LEU A 61 1.61 -2.52 0.37
CA LEU A 61 0.86 -1.50 1.09
C LEU A 61 1.01 -1.78 2.58
N VAL A 62 1.73 -0.90 3.26
CA VAL A 62 1.91 -0.93 4.71
C VAL A 62 0.84 -0.09 5.36
N VAL A 63 0.13 -0.68 6.32
CA VAL A 63 -0.95 -0.06 7.10
C VAL A 63 -0.73 -0.27 8.60
N GLU A 64 -1.35 0.57 9.43
CA GLU A 64 -1.11 0.56 10.88
C GLU A 64 -1.93 -0.48 11.66
N GLY A 65 -3.16 -0.79 11.21
CA GLY A 65 -4.11 -1.62 11.93
C GLY A 65 -4.71 -2.76 11.11
N ASP A 66 -5.35 -3.68 11.82
CA ASP A 66 -6.00 -4.86 11.22
C ASP A 66 -7.23 -4.47 10.37
N GLY A 67 -7.87 -3.34 10.72
CA GLY A 67 -9.03 -2.84 9.97
C GLY A 67 -8.65 -2.38 8.57
N GLU A 68 -7.58 -1.61 8.41
CA GLU A 68 -7.10 -1.19 7.10
C GLU A 68 -6.60 -2.37 6.26
N GLU A 69 -5.94 -3.34 6.91
CA GLU A 69 -5.41 -4.54 6.25
C GLU A 69 -6.53 -5.33 5.56
N GLU A 70 -7.69 -5.43 6.19
CA GLU A 70 -8.86 -6.12 5.65
C GLU A 70 -9.68 -5.24 4.70
N GLN A 71 -9.94 -3.97 5.09
CA GLN A 71 -10.92 -3.15 4.37
C GLN A 71 -10.36 -2.49 3.11
N PHE A 72 -9.05 -2.23 2.99
CA PHE A 72 -8.46 -1.67 1.76
C PHE A 72 -8.55 -2.61 0.55
N PRO A 73 -8.15 -3.90 0.66
CA PRO A 73 -8.39 -4.87 -0.40
C PRO A 73 -9.86 -5.01 -0.77
N ARG A 74 -10.74 -5.05 0.24
CA ARG A 74 -12.19 -5.18 0.04
C ARG A 74 -12.75 -4.01 -0.77
N LEU A 75 -12.42 -2.77 -0.39
CA LEU A 75 -12.84 -1.58 -1.14
C LEU A 75 -12.34 -1.62 -2.60
N ALA A 76 -11.11 -2.09 -2.81
CA ALA A 76 -10.57 -2.23 -4.16
C ALA A 76 -11.29 -3.31 -4.97
N GLU A 77 -11.72 -4.40 -4.35
CA GLU A 77 -12.46 -5.47 -5.02
C GLU A 77 -13.90 -5.05 -5.36
N ASP A 78 -14.60 -4.47 -4.41
CA ASP A 78 -16.04 -4.17 -4.53
C ASP A 78 -16.32 -2.94 -5.40
N LEU A 79 -15.44 -1.93 -5.34
CA LEU A 79 -15.70 -0.62 -5.97
C LEU A 79 -14.74 -0.29 -7.12
N LEU A 80 -13.50 -0.79 -7.09
CA LEU A 80 -12.43 -0.32 -7.97
C LEU A 80 -11.70 -1.49 -8.64
N PRO A 81 -12.30 -2.22 -9.60
CA PRO A 81 -11.57 -3.24 -10.33
C PRO A 81 -10.38 -2.65 -11.12
N PRO A 82 -9.28 -3.40 -11.34
CA PRO A 82 -9.02 -4.75 -10.84
C PRO A 82 -8.58 -4.76 -9.35
N SER A 83 -8.82 -5.89 -8.68
CA SER A 83 -8.47 -6.10 -7.26
C SER A 83 -6.96 -6.08 -7.00
N PHE A 84 -6.59 -5.92 -5.73
CA PHE A 84 -5.19 -5.90 -5.28
C PHE A 84 -4.40 -7.14 -5.70
N SER A 85 -4.99 -8.34 -5.56
CA SER A 85 -4.34 -9.59 -5.93
C SER A 85 -4.01 -9.65 -7.43
N LYS A 86 -4.94 -9.20 -8.30
CA LYS A 86 -4.70 -9.12 -9.75
C LYS A 86 -3.59 -8.13 -10.11
N LEU A 87 -3.42 -7.09 -9.30
CA LEU A 87 -2.37 -6.09 -9.44
C LEU A 87 -1.08 -6.44 -8.71
N ARG A 88 -0.99 -7.63 -8.07
CA ARG A 88 0.17 -8.04 -7.25
C ARG A 88 0.50 -7.02 -6.16
N ILE A 89 -0.55 -6.47 -5.53
CA ILE A 89 -0.43 -5.63 -4.34
C ILE A 89 -0.60 -6.55 -3.13
N ALA A 90 0.42 -6.60 -2.27
CA ALA A 90 0.32 -7.23 -0.96
C ALA A 90 0.01 -6.17 0.08
N VAL A 91 -0.84 -6.47 1.06
CA VAL A 91 -1.08 -5.60 2.21
C VAL A 91 -0.36 -6.20 3.42
N MET A 92 0.23 -5.34 4.24
CA MET A 92 0.98 -5.74 5.42
C MET A 92 0.64 -4.79 6.57
N ASN A 93 0.07 -5.34 7.62
CA ASN A 93 -0.09 -4.63 8.88
C ASN A 93 1.22 -4.63 9.68
N ILE A 94 1.70 -3.45 10.09
CA ILE A 94 2.88 -3.32 10.98
C ILE A 94 2.53 -3.33 12.47
N LYS A 95 1.24 -3.42 12.82
CA LYS A 95 0.67 -3.47 14.18
C LYS A 95 1.11 -2.26 15.01
N GLY A 96 0.88 -1.07 14.43
CA GLY A 96 1.41 0.21 14.89
C GLY A 96 2.84 0.48 14.40
N ILE A 97 3.37 1.68 14.68
CA ILE A 97 4.75 2.05 14.35
C ILE A 97 5.72 1.32 15.30
N GLY A 98 5.85 0.00 15.13
CA GLY A 98 6.93 -0.81 15.68
C GLY A 98 8.25 -0.34 15.05
N GLU A 99 9.25 -0.08 15.90
CA GLU A 99 10.58 0.48 15.59
C GLU A 99 10.77 0.95 14.13
N LEU A 100 10.77 2.26 13.89
CA LEU A 100 11.14 2.91 12.63
C LEU A 100 12.28 2.21 11.85
N ARG A 101 13.26 1.66 12.58
CA ARG A 101 14.36 0.88 12.02
C ARG A 101 13.91 -0.31 11.17
N ASN A 102 12.86 -1.01 11.58
CA ASN A 102 12.30 -2.15 10.85
C ASN A 102 11.60 -1.69 9.57
N LEU A 103 10.84 -0.60 9.63
CA LEU A 103 10.22 -0.01 8.44
C LEU A 103 11.27 0.45 7.42
N ILE A 104 12.34 1.12 7.88
CA ILE A 104 13.48 1.51 7.01
C ILE A 104 14.09 0.28 6.33
N ARG A 105 14.38 -0.77 7.09
CA ARG A 105 14.98 -2.00 6.56
C ARG A 105 14.05 -2.69 5.56
N LEU A 106 12.75 -2.71 5.85
CA LEU A 106 11.74 -3.30 4.99
C LEU A 106 11.67 -2.56 3.66
N ILE A 107 11.54 -1.23 3.71
CA ILE A 107 11.49 -0.37 2.52
C ILE A 107 12.76 -0.56 1.67
N ASP A 108 13.94 -0.49 2.29
CA ASP A 108 15.20 -0.59 1.57
C ASP A 108 15.42 -2.00 0.99
N HIS A 109 15.02 -3.04 1.71
CA HIS A 109 15.08 -4.43 1.23
C HIS A 109 14.16 -4.66 0.03
N TYR A 110 12.88 -4.30 0.12
CA TYR A 110 11.95 -4.50 -0.99
C TYR A 110 12.24 -3.57 -2.17
N GLY A 111 12.76 -2.37 -1.91
CA GLY A 111 13.27 -1.48 -2.94
C GLY A 111 14.41 -2.12 -3.75
N SER A 112 15.34 -2.86 -3.12
CA SER A 112 16.40 -3.56 -3.86
C SER A 112 15.87 -4.69 -4.76
N LEU A 113 14.70 -5.23 -4.40
CA LEU A 113 13.93 -6.21 -5.18
C LEU A 113 12.97 -5.58 -6.20
N GLN A 114 13.01 -4.26 -6.38
CA GLN A 114 12.11 -3.48 -7.23
C GLN A 114 10.62 -3.60 -6.88
N THR A 115 10.33 -3.74 -5.58
CA THR A 115 8.97 -3.68 -5.04
C THR A 115 8.79 -2.32 -4.38
N ILE A 116 7.77 -1.58 -4.78
CA ILE A 116 7.41 -0.31 -4.13
C ILE A 116 6.81 -0.62 -2.76
N VAL A 117 7.23 0.09 -1.72
CA VAL A 117 6.57 0.04 -0.41
C VAL A 117 5.81 1.34 -0.22
N PHE A 118 4.49 1.26 -0.25
CA PHE A 118 3.58 2.38 -0.04
C PHE A 118 3.10 2.36 1.42
N VAL A 119 3.23 3.45 2.14
CA VAL A 119 2.89 3.52 3.57
C VAL A 119 1.70 4.44 3.77
N VAL A 120 0.66 3.96 4.45
CA VAL A 120 -0.48 4.78 4.90
C VAL A 120 -0.39 4.92 6.42
N LEU A 121 -0.44 6.15 6.91
CA LEU A 121 -0.34 6.49 8.33
C LEU A 121 -1.48 7.41 8.75
N ASP A 122 -1.95 7.26 9.98
CA ASP A 122 -2.77 8.28 10.63
C ASP A 122 -1.90 9.44 11.09
N ASN A 123 -2.45 10.65 11.12
CA ASN A 123 -1.74 11.85 11.57
C ASN A 123 -1.72 11.97 13.09
N GLU A 124 -1.21 10.94 13.73
CA GLU A 124 -0.95 10.95 15.16
C GLU A 124 0.55 11.17 15.44
N ASN A 125 0.86 12.00 16.44
CA ASN A 125 2.21 12.19 16.97
C ASN A 125 3.24 12.75 15.97
N ASN A 126 4.02 11.85 15.35
CA ASN A 126 5.28 12.09 14.64
C ASN A 126 5.21 11.64 13.16
N ALA A 127 4.03 11.38 12.62
CA ALA A 127 3.87 10.89 11.24
C ALA A 127 4.60 11.76 10.21
N GLU A 128 4.51 13.08 10.32
CA GLU A 128 5.25 14.02 9.44
C GLU A 128 6.77 14.00 9.65
N ALA A 129 7.24 13.82 10.89
CA ALA A 129 8.67 13.64 11.15
C ALA A 129 9.19 12.31 10.58
N LEU A 130 8.37 11.26 10.67
CA LEU A 130 8.62 9.95 10.09
C LEU A 130 8.71 10.04 8.56
N LYS A 131 7.71 10.66 7.92
CA LYS A 131 7.68 10.89 6.46
C LYS A 131 8.92 11.64 5.99
N ARG A 132 9.30 12.74 6.66
CA ARG A 132 10.53 13.47 6.35
C ARG A 132 11.78 12.59 6.47
N LYS A 133 11.88 11.81 7.55
CA LYS A 133 13.01 10.92 7.76
C LYS A 133 13.11 9.79 6.73
N LEU A 134 11.99 9.22 6.29
CA LEU A 134 11.95 8.15 5.29
C LEU A 134 12.24 8.70 3.87
N ALA A 135 11.57 9.78 3.47
CA ALA A 135 11.62 10.29 2.10
C ALA A 135 12.86 11.15 1.79
N TYR A 136 13.46 11.77 2.81
CA TYR A 136 14.54 12.74 2.66
C TYR A 136 15.77 12.44 3.54
N GLY A 137 15.57 11.89 4.73
CA GLY A 137 16.65 11.75 5.73
C GLY A 137 17.42 10.43 5.73
N THR A 138 17.01 9.42 4.95
CA THR A 138 17.60 8.08 5.01
C THR A 138 18.06 7.62 3.61
N PRO A 139 19.37 7.53 3.34
CA PRO A 139 19.88 6.98 2.09
C PRO A 139 19.67 5.46 2.01
N SER A 140 19.43 4.94 0.81
CA SER A 140 19.35 3.51 0.56
C SER A 140 20.73 2.85 0.74
N LYS A 141 20.77 1.67 1.39
CA LYS A 141 22.00 0.87 1.48
C LYS A 141 22.40 0.30 0.11
N TRP A 142 21.41 0.04 -0.75
CA TRP A 142 21.60 -0.59 -2.06
C TRP A 142 21.90 0.44 -3.16
N ASN A 143 21.45 1.69 -2.99
CA ASN A 143 21.87 2.80 -3.82
C ASN A 143 22.02 4.09 -2.96
N PRO A 144 23.23 4.41 -2.47
CA PRO A 144 23.46 5.58 -1.62
C PRO A 144 23.18 6.94 -2.29
N LYS A 145 22.99 6.98 -3.62
CA LYS A 145 22.65 8.20 -4.37
C LYS A 145 21.16 8.54 -4.30
N ARG A 146 20.33 7.70 -3.68
CA ARG A 146 18.90 7.94 -3.47
C ARG A 146 18.47 7.64 -2.04
N THR A 147 17.36 8.21 -1.62
CA THR A 147 16.69 7.85 -0.37
C THR A 147 16.02 6.48 -0.49
N ILE A 148 15.64 5.90 0.65
CA ILE A 148 14.99 4.59 0.70
C ILE A 148 13.62 4.58 0.01
N THR A 149 12.91 5.71 -0.03
CA THR A 149 11.57 5.84 -0.64
C THR A 149 11.30 7.27 -1.10
N LYS A 150 10.21 7.47 -1.83
CA LYS A 150 9.72 8.78 -2.27
C LYS A 150 8.65 9.30 -1.34
N GLU A 151 8.51 10.62 -1.28
CA GLU A 151 7.41 11.25 -0.54
C GLU A 151 6.05 10.79 -1.08
N GLU A 152 5.93 10.63 -2.39
CA GLU A 152 4.69 10.22 -3.03
C GLU A 152 4.26 8.77 -2.68
N TYR A 153 5.15 7.98 -2.06
CA TYR A 153 4.84 6.62 -1.58
C TYR A 153 4.43 6.59 -0.12
N ILE A 154 4.29 7.75 0.52
CA ILE A 154 3.81 7.89 1.88
C ILE A 154 2.54 8.74 1.83
N HIS A 155 1.45 8.19 2.36
CA HIS A 155 0.22 8.92 2.59
C HIS A 155 0.03 9.07 4.09
N ILE A 156 -0.19 10.30 4.53
CA ILE A 156 -0.63 10.61 5.88
C ILE A 156 -2.01 11.23 5.72
N TRP A 157 -2.97 10.74 6.49
CA TRP A 157 -4.26 11.39 6.65
C TRP A 157 -4.08 12.83 7.19
N GLU A 158 -5.04 13.73 7.03
CA GLU A 158 -5.04 15.00 7.75
C GLU A 158 -5.32 14.77 9.24
N LYS A 159 -6.25 13.87 9.55
CA LYS A 159 -6.50 13.38 10.91
C LYS A 159 -6.23 11.89 10.99
N ASN A 160 -7.24 11.09 10.71
CA ASN A 160 -7.17 9.64 10.67
C ASN A 160 -8.13 9.15 9.59
N ILE A 161 -8.07 7.85 9.32
CA ILE A 161 -8.95 7.21 8.36
C ILE A 161 -10.44 7.50 8.61
N GLU A 162 -10.91 7.48 9.86
CA GLU A 162 -12.33 7.67 10.17
C GLU A 162 -12.79 9.10 9.86
N PHE A 163 -12.08 10.10 10.38
CA PHE A 163 -12.49 11.49 10.26
C PHE A 163 -12.30 12.02 8.83
N ASP A 164 -11.29 11.58 8.10
CA ASP A 164 -11.04 12.12 6.77
C ASP A 164 -11.98 11.54 5.71
N ASN A 165 -12.54 10.36 5.95
CA ASN A 165 -13.33 9.64 4.97
C ASN A 165 -14.83 9.61 5.27
N PHE A 166 -15.22 9.85 6.52
CA PHE A 166 -16.60 9.70 6.97
C PHE A 166 -17.12 10.95 7.66
N THR A 167 -18.39 11.24 7.38
CA THR A 167 -19.11 12.33 8.06
C THR A 167 -19.42 11.94 9.49
N ASP A 168 -19.65 12.94 10.35
CA ASP A 168 -19.99 12.66 11.76
C ASP A 168 -21.26 11.83 11.89
N THR A 169 -22.24 12.02 11.00
CA THR A 169 -23.46 11.18 10.96
C THR A 169 -23.16 9.71 10.64
N GLU A 170 -22.27 9.46 9.68
CA GLU A 170 -21.84 8.10 9.32
C GLU A 170 -21.08 7.43 10.47
N ILE A 171 -20.20 8.19 11.15
CA ILE A 171 -19.46 7.70 12.32
C ILE A 171 -20.41 7.44 13.49
N THR A 172 -21.37 8.34 13.75
CA THR A 172 -22.41 8.15 14.76
C THR A 172 -23.19 6.85 14.52
N GLN A 173 -23.64 6.63 13.28
CA GLN A 173 -24.36 5.42 12.90
C GLN A 173 -23.45 4.19 13.05
N GLY A 174 -22.22 4.24 12.52
CA GLY A 174 -21.24 3.15 12.62
C GLY A 174 -20.92 2.78 14.06
N MET A 175 -20.70 3.74 14.95
CA MET A 175 -20.42 3.48 16.37
C MET A 175 -21.63 2.88 17.10
N THR A 176 -22.82 3.38 16.82
CA THR A 176 -24.08 2.87 17.38
C THR A 176 -24.32 1.42 16.96
N GLU A 177 -24.13 1.11 15.68
CA GLU A 177 -24.24 -0.26 15.15
C GLU A 177 -23.15 -1.18 15.69
N THR A 178 -21.92 -0.68 15.87
CA THR A 178 -20.79 -1.45 16.41
C THR A 178 -21.03 -1.93 17.85
N CYS A 179 -21.86 -1.23 18.62
CA CYS A 179 -22.23 -1.65 19.98
C CYS A 179 -23.57 -2.39 20.06
N ASP A 180 -24.13 -2.83 18.93
CA ASP A 180 -25.45 -3.49 18.83
C ASP A 180 -26.57 -2.63 19.44
N ASN A 181 -26.53 -1.31 19.20
CA ASN A 181 -27.50 -0.33 19.72
C ASN A 181 -27.57 -0.23 21.25
N ARG A 182 -26.58 -0.75 21.99
CA ARG A 182 -26.51 -0.62 23.46
C ARG A 182 -26.36 0.83 23.92
N TYR A 183 -25.75 1.66 23.07
CA TYR A 183 -25.66 3.09 23.24
C TYR A 183 -25.95 3.78 21.90
N GLN A 184 -26.71 4.86 21.94
CA GLN A 184 -27.03 5.67 20.76
C GLN A 184 -26.13 6.90 20.81
N PHE A 185 -25.05 6.86 20.04
CA PHE A 185 -24.16 8.02 19.96
C PHE A 185 -24.88 9.17 19.25
N SER A 186 -24.51 10.39 19.60
CA SER A 186 -25.04 11.61 19.00
C SER A 186 -24.07 12.19 17.98
N HIS A 187 -24.57 13.05 17.11
CA HIS A 187 -23.73 13.80 16.18
C HIS A 187 -22.77 14.73 16.94
N GLU A 188 -23.25 15.33 18.02
CA GLU A 188 -22.53 16.28 18.86
C GLU A 188 -21.32 15.63 19.54
N GLU A 189 -21.46 14.40 20.05
CA GLU A 189 -20.34 13.64 20.64
C GLU A 189 -19.24 13.33 19.63
N ILE A 190 -19.61 12.94 18.41
CA ILE A 190 -18.63 12.68 17.34
C ILE A 190 -17.97 13.96 16.86
N ALA A 191 -18.75 15.04 16.70
CA ALA A 191 -18.22 16.34 16.34
C ALA A 191 -17.23 16.87 17.40
N ASP A 192 -17.48 16.59 18.68
CA ASP A 192 -16.55 16.88 19.76
C ASP A 192 -15.28 16.03 19.69
N CYS A 193 -15.39 14.73 19.44
CA CYS A 193 -14.24 13.85 19.20
C CYS A 193 -13.35 14.37 18.04
N ARG A 194 -13.98 14.78 16.93
CA ARG A 194 -13.28 15.35 15.77
C ARG A 194 -12.53 16.64 16.10
N LYS A 195 -13.04 17.45 17.04
CA LYS A 195 -12.37 18.68 17.51
C LYS A 195 -11.22 18.38 18.48
N ARG A 196 -11.33 17.30 19.25
CA ARG A 196 -10.30 16.84 20.19
C ARG A 196 -9.16 16.06 19.53
N PHE A 197 -9.37 15.56 18.31
CA PHE A 197 -8.31 14.88 17.54
C PHE A 197 -7.03 15.73 17.46
N GLY A 198 -5.89 15.14 17.78
CA GLY A 198 -4.58 15.81 17.86
C GLY A 198 -4.24 16.37 19.24
N ARG A 199 -5.23 16.52 20.15
CA ARG A 199 -5.01 16.74 21.59
C ARG A 199 -5.03 15.42 22.34
N GLU A 200 -5.98 14.56 21.98
CA GLU A 200 -6.14 13.18 22.44
C GLU A 200 -5.77 12.22 21.31
N ARG A 201 -5.21 11.06 21.69
CA ARG A 201 -4.69 10.11 20.71
C ARG A 201 -5.81 9.40 19.96
N ASP A 202 -6.87 8.98 20.66
CA ASP A 202 -7.94 8.17 20.06
C ASP A 202 -9.31 8.51 20.67
N PRO A 203 -9.87 9.70 20.35
CA PRO A 203 -11.06 10.22 21.02
C PRO A 203 -12.30 9.34 20.81
N LEU A 204 -12.40 8.62 19.68
CA LEU A 204 -13.51 7.70 19.42
C LEU A 204 -13.48 6.48 20.34
N SER A 205 -12.29 5.89 20.54
CA SER A 205 -12.15 4.77 21.47
C SER A 205 -12.40 5.18 22.91
N GLU A 206 -11.98 6.38 23.29
CA GLU A 206 -12.23 6.94 24.62
C GLU A 206 -13.73 7.16 24.85
N LEU A 207 -14.42 7.86 23.94
CA LEU A 207 -15.87 8.07 23.99
C LEU A 207 -16.63 6.74 24.08
N PHE A 208 -16.23 5.75 23.28
CA PHE A 208 -16.87 4.44 23.29
C PHE A 208 -16.67 3.74 24.65
N LYS A 209 -15.46 3.78 25.19
CA LYS A 209 -15.12 3.15 26.47
C LYS A 209 -15.85 3.81 27.65
N GLU A 210 -15.96 5.13 27.66
CA GLU A 210 -16.66 5.88 28.72
C GLU A 210 -18.15 5.53 28.79
N ASN A 211 -18.80 5.34 27.64
CA ASN A 211 -20.23 5.05 27.60
C ASN A 211 -20.56 3.56 27.78
N LEU A 212 -19.66 2.65 27.39
CA LEU A 212 -19.95 1.21 27.31
C LEU A 212 -19.09 0.32 28.22
N ASN A 213 -18.07 0.87 28.89
CA ASN A 213 -17.14 0.16 29.80
C ASN A 213 -16.33 -0.99 29.15
N TYR A 214 -16.13 -0.99 27.83
CA TYR A 214 -15.15 -1.85 27.15
C TYR A 214 -14.57 -1.14 25.90
N GLY A 215 -13.49 -1.68 25.35
CA GLY A 215 -12.79 -1.05 24.22
C GLY A 215 -13.57 -1.13 22.90
N LEU A 216 -13.45 -0.08 22.08
CA LEU A 216 -14.00 -0.04 20.73
C LEU A 216 -13.39 -1.17 19.86
N PRO A 217 -14.19 -2.08 19.31
CA PRO A 217 -13.70 -3.04 18.32
C PRO A 217 -13.47 -2.31 16.97
N LYS A 218 -12.34 -1.61 16.86
CA LYS A 218 -11.99 -0.79 15.68
C LYS A 218 -12.15 -1.48 14.32
N PRO A 219 -11.73 -2.76 14.13
CA PRO A 219 -11.96 -3.44 12.86
C PRO A 219 -13.45 -3.55 12.48
N GLN A 220 -14.33 -3.74 13.46
CA GLN A 220 -15.78 -3.79 13.22
C GLN A 220 -16.34 -2.42 12.86
N LEU A 221 -15.89 -1.36 13.54
CA LEU A 221 -16.27 0.01 13.17
C LEU A 221 -15.84 0.32 11.73
N LEU A 222 -14.58 0.05 11.39
CA LEU A 222 -14.07 0.28 10.04
C LEU A 222 -14.82 -0.55 9.00
N ASN A 223 -15.18 -1.79 9.30
CA ASN A 223 -16.02 -2.61 8.42
C ASN A 223 -17.35 -1.92 8.10
N ARG A 224 -18.06 -1.42 9.12
CA ARG A 224 -19.33 -0.67 8.94
C ARG A 224 -19.14 0.61 8.13
N LEU A 225 -18.10 1.38 8.45
CA LEU A 225 -17.81 2.62 7.72
C LEU A 225 -17.49 2.33 6.24
N PHE A 226 -16.72 1.28 5.97
CA PHE A 226 -16.43 0.87 4.59
C PHE A 226 -17.66 0.38 3.83
N ASP A 227 -18.64 -0.23 4.48
CA ASP A 227 -19.95 -0.53 3.87
C ASP A 227 -20.61 0.76 3.36
N TYR A 228 -20.57 1.85 4.14
CA TYR A 228 -21.07 3.16 3.71
C TYR A 228 -20.25 3.76 2.58
N ALA A 229 -18.92 3.60 2.58
CA ALA A 229 -18.06 4.06 1.48
C ALA A 229 -18.33 3.32 0.17
N ILE A 230 -18.57 2.01 0.23
CA ILE A 230 -18.90 1.18 -0.93
C ILE A 230 -20.29 1.55 -1.46
N ALA A 231 -21.27 1.68 -0.58
CA ALA A 231 -22.64 2.07 -0.95
C ALA A 231 -22.71 3.50 -1.49
N ASN A 232 -21.95 4.42 -0.92
CA ASN A 232 -21.87 5.81 -1.35
C ASN A 232 -20.41 6.30 -1.41
N PRO A 233 -19.76 6.22 -2.59
CA PRO A 233 -18.33 6.56 -2.76
C PRO A 233 -18.05 8.07 -2.78
N TYR A 234 -19.06 8.90 -2.58
CA TYR A 234 -18.94 10.35 -2.58
C TYR A 234 -19.55 10.95 -1.31
N ILE A 235 -18.87 11.94 -0.76
CA ILE A 235 -19.35 12.74 0.37
C ILE A 235 -19.76 14.13 -0.11
N LYS A 236 -20.71 14.73 0.59
CA LYS A 236 -21.17 16.09 0.31
C LYS A 236 -20.45 17.05 1.27
N ILE A 237 -19.62 17.94 0.73
CA ILE A 237 -18.91 18.99 1.47
C ILE A 237 -19.27 20.32 0.81
N ASP A 238 -19.80 21.28 1.57
CA ASP A 238 -20.17 22.63 1.08
C ASP A 238 -20.98 22.60 -0.23
N ASP A 239 -22.03 21.78 -0.26
CA ASP A 239 -22.89 21.51 -1.42
C ASP A 239 -22.22 20.88 -2.66
N LYS A 240 -20.94 20.52 -2.58
CA LYS A 240 -20.22 19.80 -3.63
C LYS A 240 -20.14 18.31 -3.30
N LYS A 241 -20.40 17.49 -4.32
CA LYS A 241 -20.18 16.04 -4.26
C LYS A 241 -18.71 15.76 -4.56
N VAL A 242 -17.96 15.34 -3.55
CA VAL A 242 -16.53 15.05 -3.62
C VAL A 242 -16.32 13.55 -3.43
N ARG A 243 -15.39 12.97 -4.19
CA ARG A 243 -15.03 11.56 -4.04
C ARG A 243 -14.32 11.36 -2.69
N ARG A 244 -14.61 10.27 -1.98
CA ARG A 244 -13.96 10.03 -0.68
C ARG A 244 -12.43 9.95 -0.84
N PRO A 245 -11.64 10.59 0.05
CA PRO A 245 -10.18 10.57 -0.04
C PRO A 245 -9.55 9.17 -0.14
N ILE A 246 -10.11 8.17 0.55
CA ILE A 246 -9.65 6.78 0.49
C ILE A 246 -9.69 6.20 -0.92
N ILE A 247 -10.68 6.60 -1.73
CA ILE A 247 -10.75 6.14 -3.12
C ILE A 247 -9.59 6.72 -3.94
N ASP A 248 -9.16 7.94 -3.65
CA ASP A 248 -8.00 8.56 -4.31
C ASP A 248 -6.71 7.84 -3.92
N VAL A 249 -6.55 7.52 -2.64
CA VAL A 249 -5.39 6.75 -2.14
C VAL A 249 -5.32 5.37 -2.77
N ILE A 250 -6.43 4.63 -2.79
CA ILE A 250 -6.49 3.29 -3.41
C ILE A 250 -6.19 3.36 -4.90
N ASN A 251 -6.75 4.35 -5.64
CA ASN A 251 -6.42 4.52 -7.05
C ASN A 251 -4.94 4.85 -7.27
N LYS A 252 -4.34 5.70 -6.43
CA LYS A 252 -2.91 6.00 -6.48
C LYS A 252 -2.07 4.73 -6.30
N ILE A 253 -2.39 3.91 -5.30
CA ILE A 253 -1.72 2.63 -5.03
C ILE A 253 -1.82 1.70 -6.25
N LYS A 254 -3.02 1.56 -6.82
CA LYS A 254 -3.24 0.74 -8.03
C LYS A 254 -2.44 1.25 -9.23
N HIS A 255 -2.43 2.56 -9.46
CA HIS A 255 -1.66 3.17 -10.54
C HIS A 255 -0.16 2.95 -10.38
N LEU A 256 0.37 3.05 -9.16
CA LEU A 256 1.78 2.75 -8.87
C LEU A 256 2.11 1.28 -9.16
N SER A 257 1.26 0.35 -8.72
CA SER A 257 1.47 -1.08 -8.98
C SER A 257 1.42 -1.43 -10.48
N LEU A 258 0.52 -0.80 -11.23
CA LEU A 258 0.41 -0.98 -12.68
C LEU A 258 1.67 -0.51 -13.41
N ARG A 259 2.29 0.58 -12.94
CA ARG A 259 3.51 1.16 -13.54
C ARG A 259 4.80 0.50 -13.07
N ASN A 260 4.77 -0.26 -11.98
CA ASN A 260 5.95 -0.92 -11.44
C ASN A 260 6.18 -2.30 -12.09
N PHE A 261 6.71 -2.28 -13.31
CA PHE A 261 7.08 -3.50 -14.02
C PHE A 261 8.29 -4.16 -13.36
N GLN A 262 8.21 -5.47 -13.13
CA GLN A 262 9.35 -6.23 -12.65
C GLN A 262 10.37 -6.43 -13.79
N PRO A 263 11.68 -6.39 -13.51
CA PRO A 263 12.70 -6.37 -14.54
C PRO A 263 12.86 -7.77 -15.12
N SER A 264 12.92 -7.87 -16.45
CA SER A 264 13.11 -9.14 -17.15
C SER A 264 14.56 -9.38 -17.60
N HIS A 265 15.48 -8.48 -17.27
CA HIS A 265 16.92 -8.60 -17.55
C HIS A 265 17.71 -7.61 -16.68
N PHE A 266 19.03 -7.77 -16.64
CA PHE A 266 19.91 -6.99 -15.76
C PHE A 266 19.91 -5.50 -16.06
N ASP A 267 19.92 -5.10 -17.32
CA ASP A 267 19.94 -3.67 -17.67
C ASP A 267 18.68 -2.93 -17.21
N ALA A 268 17.50 -3.54 -17.40
CA ALA A 268 16.25 -2.99 -16.86
C ALA A 268 16.32 -2.92 -15.33
N TRP A 269 16.87 -3.97 -14.69
CA TRP A 269 17.04 -3.95 -13.24
C TRP A 269 17.92 -2.77 -12.79
N LYS A 270 19.06 -2.58 -13.45
CA LYS A 270 20.03 -1.54 -13.15
C LYS A 270 19.46 -0.14 -13.39
N GLN A 271 18.78 0.08 -14.51
CA GLN A 271 18.15 1.36 -14.84
C GLN A 271 17.17 1.81 -13.76
N THR A 272 16.28 0.94 -13.30
CA THR A 272 15.34 1.29 -12.23
C THR A 272 16.06 1.56 -10.91
N GLN A 273 17.08 0.77 -10.56
CA GLN A 273 17.85 0.97 -9.32
C GLN A 273 18.60 2.29 -9.30
N GLU A 274 19.15 2.71 -10.45
CA GLU A 274 19.89 3.95 -10.62
C GLU A 274 18.99 5.17 -10.82
N SER A 275 17.72 4.95 -11.17
CA SER A 275 16.71 6.01 -11.34
C SER A 275 16.09 6.49 -10.01
N ASP A 276 15.39 7.60 -10.13
CA ASP A 276 14.58 8.24 -9.09
C ASP A 276 13.22 7.53 -8.87
N TRP A 277 13.01 6.35 -9.47
CA TRP A 277 11.75 5.61 -9.37
C TRP A 277 11.52 5.06 -7.97
N LEU A 278 12.56 4.57 -7.29
CA LEU A 278 12.41 3.89 -5.98
C LEU A 278 12.74 4.80 -4.79
N GLY A 279 13.17 6.04 -5.04
CA GLY A 279 13.57 6.99 -4.00
C GLY A 279 13.94 8.34 -4.60
N ASN A 280 13.97 9.37 -3.76
CA ASN A 280 14.38 10.70 -4.19
C ASN A 280 15.91 10.76 -4.35
N PRO A 281 16.47 11.60 -5.25
CA PRO A 281 17.90 11.85 -5.28
C PRO A 281 18.40 12.31 -3.90
N TYR A 282 19.39 11.59 -3.36
CA TYR A 282 19.99 11.93 -2.09
C TYR A 282 21.15 12.89 -2.34
N LYS A 283 20.88 14.18 -2.09
CA LYS A 283 21.94 15.17 -1.98
C LYS A 283 22.47 15.07 -0.56
N SER A 284 23.64 14.47 -0.40
CA SER A 284 24.44 14.76 0.79
C SER A 284 24.65 16.27 0.76
N GLU A 285 24.06 16.99 1.70
CA GLU A 285 24.54 18.33 1.99
C GLU A 285 26.05 18.20 2.24
N LEU A 286 26.82 18.96 1.45
CA LEU A 286 28.26 19.15 1.60
C LEU A 286 28.52 19.99 2.85
#